data_AF-A0A918IZ26-F1
#
_entry.id   AF-A0A918IZ26-F1
#
_cell.length_a   1.000
_cell.length_b   1.000
_cell.length_c   1.000
_cell.angle_alpha   90.00
_cell.angle_beta   90.00
_cell.angle_gamma   90.00
#
_symmetry.space_group_name_H-M   'P 1'
#
loop_
_entity.id
_entity.type
_entity.pdbx_description
1 polymer ?
#
loop_
_entity_poly.entity_id
_entity_poly.type
_entity_poly.pdbx_seq_one_letter_code
_entity_poly.pdbx_strand_id
1 'polypeptide(L)'
;MTAVRRAVALLLAALVLLLPATGAHAAGYRYWSFWERTGGHWTYATQGPSTVRPDDGAVQGFRFAVSADSADASRPRGAADFTAICGDTAAEPGTKRVALVLDFGTPSDAPSGETPPARRTACARVSDDATTADALAAVAKPLRYDTNALLCAIAGYPGKGCGEQVSTGSGSSTSGKERDAQDDTHGDADGKGGSDSGPSLGLPIGAAVVAVLAGAAVWQARRRRDDSV
;
A
#
# COMPACT_ATOMS: atom_id res chain seq x y z
N MET A 1 -19.99 44.17 23.71
CA MET A 1 -19.69 42.72 23.75
C MET A 1 -20.14 41.96 22.50
N THR A 2 -21.21 42.38 21.81
CA THR A 2 -21.74 41.74 20.59
C THR A 2 -20.92 42.04 19.32
N ALA A 3 -20.39 43.26 19.17
CA ALA A 3 -19.59 43.65 18.00
C ALA A 3 -18.24 42.91 17.91
N VAL A 4 -17.56 42.74 19.06
CA VAL A 4 -16.28 42.00 19.14
C VAL A 4 -16.48 40.52 18.82
N ARG A 5 -17.58 39.90 19.28
CA ARG A 5 -17.92 38.51 18.94
C ARG A 5 -18.20 38.32 17.44
N ARG A 6 -18.83 39.30 16.79
CA ARG A 6 -19.09 39.26 15.34
C ARG A 6 -17.81 39.44 14.52
N ALA A 7 -16.92 40.34 14.94
CA ALA A 7 -15.63 40.55 14.28
C ALA A 7 -14.73 39.30 14.36
N VAL A 8 -14.68 38.65 15.54
CA VAL A 8 -13.94 37.39 15.72
C VAL A 8 -14.52 36.25 14.87
N ALA A 9 -15.85 36.15 14.77
CA ALA A 9 -16.51 35.15 13.93
C ALA A 9 -16.22 35.35 12.43
N LEU A 10 -16.21 36.59 11.95
CA LEU A 10 -15.88 36.92 10.55
C LEU A 10 -14.40 36.65 10.24
N LEU A 11 -13.50 36.94 11.19
CA LEU A 11 -12.07 36.70 11.01
C LEU A 11 -11.75 35.20 10.99
N LEU A 12 -12.42 34.40 11.83
CA LEU A 12 -12.31 32.94 11.82
C LEU A 12 -12.89 32.33 10.53
N ALA A 13 -14.01 32.84 10.03
CA ALA A 13 -14.58 32.39 8.77
C ALA A 13 -13.66 32.71 7.57
N ALA A 14 -13.07 33.91 7.55
CA ALA A 14 -12.09 34.29 6.53
C ALA A 14 -10.82 33.43 6.60
N LEU A 15 -10.35 33.09 7.81
CA LEU A 15 -9.18 32.22 7.99
C LEU A 15 -9.43 30.78 7.51
N VAL A 16 -10.64 30.25 7.69
CA VAL A 16 -11.01 28.91 7.20
C VAL A 16 -11.05 28.86 5.67
N LEU A 17 -11.47 29.94 5.00
CA LEU A 17 -11.50 30.05 3.54
C LEU A 17 -10.11 30.21 2.90
N LEU A 18 -9.10 30.60 3.69
CA LEU A 18 -7.71 30.76 3.25
C LEU A 18 -6.86 29.50 3.45
N LEU A 19 -7.41 28.46 4.06
CA LEU A 19 -6.74 27.16 4.16
C LEU A 19 -6.76 26.51 2.77
N PRO A 20 -5.60 26.15 2.19
CA PRO A 20 -5.59 25.34 0.99
C PRO A 20 -6.29 24.02 1.31
N ALA A 21 -7.27 23.65 0.49
CA ALA A 21 -7.84 22.31 0.53
C ALA A 21 -6.74 21.34 0.10
N THR A 22 -5.94 20.86 1.05
CA THR A 22 -5.07 19.72 0.82
C THR A 22 -6.00 18.52 0.69
N GLY A 23 -6.41 18.23 -0.54
CA GLY A 23 -7.04 16.95 -0.83
C GLY A 23 -6.12 15.87 -0.28
N ALA A 24 -6.64 15.03 0.61
CA ALA A 24 -5.93 13.82 1.00
C ALA A 24 -5.87 12.95 -0.25
N HIS A 25 -4.77 13.04 -0.99
CA HIS A 25 -4.47 12.08 -2.04
C HIS A 25 -4.33 10.75 -1.32
N ALA A 26 -5.32 9.87 -1.47
CA ALA A 26 -5.26 8.53 -0.94
C ALA A 26 -4.07 7.84 -1.61
N ALA A 27 -2.97 7.73 -0.89
CA ALA A 27 -1.78 7.13 -1.43
C ALA A 27 -2.09 5.67 -1.76
N GLY A 28 -1.93 5.29 -3.01
CA GLY A 28 -2.12 3.90 -3.43
C GLY A 28 -0.87 3.10 -3.07
N TYR A 29 -1.01 1.79 -2.88
CA TYR A 29 0.11 0.87 -2.76
C TYR A 29 0.09 -0.07 -3.94
N ARG A 30 1.27 -0.36 -4.52
CA ARG A 30 1.41 -1.35 -5.58
C ARG A 30 1.86 -2.69 -5.01
N TYR A 31 0.97 -3.68 -4.99
CA TYR A 31 1.26 -4.97 -4.33
C TYR A 31 0.48 -6.14 -4.94
N TRP A 32 0.87 -7.35 -4.55
CA TRP A 32 0.11 -8.58 -4.80
C TRP A 32 -0.97 -8.76 -3.73
N SER A 33 -2.23 -8.60 -4.13
CA SER A 33 -3.38 -8.95 -3.30
C SER A 33 -3.69 -10.45 -3.40
N PHE A 34 -4.19 -11.02 -2.32
CA PHE A 34 -4.54 -12.44 -2.20
C PHE A 34 -6.04 -12.61 -1.98
N TRP A 35 -6.63 -13.55 -2.72
CA TRP A 35 -8.07 -13.73 -2.82
C TRP A 35 -8.43 -15.21 -2.74
N GLU A 36 -9.48 -15.49 -1.98
CA GLU A 36 -10.11 -16.80 -1.91
C GLU A 36 -11.39 -16.78 -2.75
N ARG A 37 -11.65 -17.85 -3.49
CA ARG A 37 -12.91 -17.97 -4.23
C ARG A 37 -13.89 -18.87 -3.50
N THR A 38 -14.96 -18.29 -3.00
CA THR A 38 -16.04 -19.01 -2.30
C THR A 38 -17.35 -18.73 -3.02
N GLY A 39 -18.22 -19.73 -3.18
CA GLY A 39 -19.55 -19.51 -3.78
C GLY A 39 -19.54 -18.74 -5.12
N GLY A 40 -18.50 -18.94 -5.93
CA GLY A 40 -18.35 -18.29 -7.23
C GLY A 40 -17.80 -16.85 -7.21
N HIS A 41 -17.59 -16.24 -6.05
CA HIS A 41 -17.13 -14.86 -5.89
C HIS A 41 -15.76 -14.78 -5.24
N TRP A 42 -15.04 -13.69 -5.53
CA TRP A 42 -13.77 -13.38 -4.89
C TRP A 42 -13.99 -12.68 -3.56
N THR A 43 -13.34 -13.19 -2.52
CA THR A 43 -13.27 -12.57 -1.20
C THR A 43 -11.82 -12.25 -0.88
N TYR A 44 -11.55 -11.04 -0.42
CA TYR A 44 -10.20 -10.64 -0.02
C TYR A 44 -9.77 -11.53 1.16
N ALA A 45 -8.60 -12.16 1.05
CA ALA A 45 -8.15 -13.08 2.08
C ALA A 45 -7.79 -12.32 3.37
N THR A 46 -8.30 -12.79 4.51
CA THR A 46 -7.98 -12.22 5.83
C THR A 46 -6.73 -12.85 6.46
N GLN A 47 -6.25 -13.95 5.86
CA GLN A 47 -5.03 -14.66 6.25
C GLN A 47 -4.06 -14.69 5.07
N GLY A 48 -2.75 -14.76 5.37
CA GLY A 48 -1.72 -14.81 4.35
C GLY A 48 -1.66 -16.17 3.61
N PRO A 49 -1.10 -16.22 2.39
CA PRO A 49 -0.95 -17.47 1.63
C PRO A 49 -0.19 -18.57 2.35
N SER A 50 0.73 -18.21 3.25
CA SER A 50 1.52 -19.15 4.06
C SER A 50 0.76 -19.71 5.26
N THR A 51 -0.49 -19.30 5.49
CA THR A 51 -1.35 -19.79 6.58
C THR A 51 -2.57 -20.51 6.06
N VAL A 52 -3.18 -20.01 4.97
CA VAL A 52 -4.34 -20.65 4.34
C VAL A 52 -3.96 -22.02 3.80
N ARG A 53 -4.66 -23.05 4.27
CA ARG A 53 -4.60 -24.43 3.76
C ARG A 53 -5.91 -24.75 3.05
N PRO A 54 -5.99 -24.52 1.73
CA PRO A 54 -7.24 -24.76 1.00
C PRO A 54 -7.53 -26.25 0.86
N ASP A 55 -8.80 -26.59 0.65
CA ASP A 55 -9.24 -27.95 0.31
C ASP A 55 -8.87 -28.32 -1.15
N ASP A 56 -8.88 -29.62 -1.48
CA ASP A 56 -8.88 -30.06 -2.89
C ASP A 56 -10.09 -29.47 -3.62
N GLY A 57 -9.88 -28.94 -4.82
CA GLY A 57 -10.94 -28.26 -5.56
C GLY A 57 -11.00 -26.75 -5.36
N ALA A 58 -10.23 -26.20 -4.42
CA ALA A 58 -10.25 -24.77 -4.15
C ALA A 58 -9.63 -23.95 -5.30
N VAL A 59 -10.11 -22.72 -5.44
CA VAL A 59 -9.56 -21.72 -6.36
C VAL A 59 -9.02 -20.55 -5.55
N GLN A 60 -7.75 -20.23 -5.76
CA GLN A 60 -6.99 -19.18 -5.07
C GLN A 60 -6.49 -18.16 -6.10
N GLY A 61 -6.50 -16.88 -5.75
CA GLY A 61 -6.24 -15.78 -6.68
C GLY A 61 -5.16 -14.84 -6.18
N PHE A 62 -4.25 -14.47 -7.08
CA PHE A 62 -3.24 -13.44 -6.86
C PHE A 62 -3.42 -12.35 -7.90
N ARG A 63 -3.55 -11.10 -7.45
CA ARG A 63 -3.75 -9.94 -8.32
C ARG A 63 -2.78 -8.83 -7.98
N PHE A 64 -1.90 -8.51 -8.92
CA PHE A 64 -1.01 -7.36 -8.82
C PHE A 64 -1.74 -6.10 -9.31
N ALA A 65 -1.81 -5.09 -8.45
CA ALA A 65 -2.49 -3.83 -8.77
C ALA A 65 -1.99 -2.69 -7.87
N VAL A 66 -2.34 -1.46 -8.26
CA VAL A 66 -2.35 -0.34 -7.32
C VAL A 66 -3.69 -0.30 -6.60
N SER A 67 -3.70 -0.27 -5.27
CA SER A 67 -4.93 -0.18 -4.46
C SER A 67 -4.66 0.62 -3.19
N ALA A 68 -5.66 1.39 -2.73
CA ALA A 68 -5.53 2.22 -1.53
C ALA A 68 -5.49 1.35 -0.26
N ASP A 69 -6.39 0.38 -0.19
CA ASP A 69 -6.48 -0.61 0.88
C ASP A 69 -7.16 -1.89 0.39
N SER A 70 -7.48 -2.80 1.32
CA SER A 70 -8.14 -4.08 1.01
C SER A 70 -9.60 -3.93 0.57
N ALA A 71 -10.31 -2.87 0.97
CA ALA A 71 -11.69 -2.62 0.55
C ALA A 71 -11.76 -2.16 -0.91
N ASP A 72 -10.75 -1.41 -1.35
CA ASP A 72 -10.60 -0.94 -2.73
C ASP A 72 -9.72 -1.85 -3.61
N ALA A 73 -9.31 -3.01 -3.08
CA ALA A 73 -8.39 -3.90 -3.78
C ALA A 73 -9.01 -4.46 -5.08
N SER A 74 -8.23 -4.40 -6.16
CA SER A 74 -8.62 -4.98 -7.44
C SER A 74 -8.67 -6.51 -7.33
N ARG A 75 -9.80 -7.11 -7.75
CA ARG A 75 -10.00 -8.56 -7.79
C ARG A 75 -9.30 -9.22 -8.98
N PRO A 76 -8.93 -10.51 -8.90
CA PRO A 76 -8.40 -11.26 -10.03
C PRO A 76 -9.42 -11.30 -11.19
N ARG A 77 -8.95 -11.07 -12.41
CA ARG A 77 -9.78 -11.05 -13.62
C ARG A 77 -9.79 -12.43 -14.30
N GLY A 78 -10.75 -12.66 -15.19
CA GLY A 78 -10.78 -13.84 -16.04
C GLY A 78 -11.38 -15.09 -15.40
N ALA A 79 -11.13 -16.25 -16.02
CA ALA A 79 -11.68 -17.53 -15.58
C ALA A 79 -11.10 -17.95 -14.22
N ALA A 80 -11.97 -18.44 -13.35
CA ALA A 80 -11.66 -18.87 -11.99
C ALA A 80 -12.46 -20.12 -11.61
N ASP A 81 -12.75 -20.96 -12.59
CA ASP A 81 -13.45 -22.24 -12.41
C ASP A 81 -12.43 -23.36 -12.19
N PHE A 82 -12.63 -24.16 -11.13
CA PHE A 82 -11.70 -25.23 -10.79
C PHE A 82 -11.63 -26.29 -11.89
N THR A 83 -12.78 -26.75 -12.38
CA THR A 83 -12.84 -27.80 -13.41
C THR A 83 -12.16 -27.36 -14.70
N ALA A 84 -12.32 -26.10 -15.09
CA ALA A 84 -11.63 -25.54 -16.26
C ALA A 84 -10.10 -25.45 -16.08
N ILE A 85 -9.59 -25.25 -14.86
CA ILE A 85 -8.16 -25.07 -14.58
C ILE A 85 -7.45 -26.39 -14.27
N CYS A 86 -8.12 -27.27 -13.54
CA CYS A 86 -7.56 -28.49 -12.94
C CYS A 86 -8.21 -29.78 -13.45
N GLY A 87 -9.18 -29.72 -14.37
CA GLY A 87 -9.94 -30.89 -14.84
C GLY A 87 -9.08 -32.02 -15.39
N ASP A 88 -7.96 -31.68 -16.03
CA ASP A 88 -7.01 -32.66 -16.60
C ASP A 88 -5.99 -33.17 -15.56
N THR A 89 -6.00 -32.61 -14.34
CA THR A 89 -5.12 -33.04 -13.26
C THR A 89 -5.82 -34.13 -12.44
N ALA A 90 -5.34 -35.37 -12.58
CA ALA A 90 -5.85 -36.51 -11.81
C ALA A 90 -5.72 -36.26 -10.29
N ALA A 91 -6.68 -36.76 -9.52
CA ALA A 91 -6.55 -36.83 -8.08
C ALA A 91 -5.57 -37.96 -7.70
N GLU A 92 -4.73 -37.72 -6.70
CA GLU A 92 -3.77 -38.72 -6.18
C GLU A 92 -3.87 -38.76 -4.65
N PRO A 93 -3.85 -39.96 -4.03
CA PRO A 93 -3.90 -40.09 -2.57
C PRO A 93 -2.78 -39.32 -1.87
N GLY A 94 -3.10 -38.63 -0.78
CA GLY A 94 -2.15 -37.80 -0.02
C GLY A 94 -1.86 -36.43 -0.65
N THR A 95 -2.58 -36.09 -1.72
CA THR A 95 -2.43 -34.80 -2.40
C THR A 95 -3.77 -34.14 -2.69
N LYS A 96 -3.71 -32.82 -2.80
CA LYS A 96 -4.82 -31.96 -3.23
C LYS A 96 -4.42 -31.13 -4.42
N ARG A 97 -5.42 -30.70 -5.18
CA ARG A 97 -5.30 -29.80 -6.32
C ARG A 97 -5.86 -28.44 -5.95
N VAL A 98 -5.06 -27.42 -6.17
CA VAL A 98 -5.42 -26.02 -5.96
C VAL A 98 -5.29 -25.31 -7.30
N ALA A 99 -6.41 -24.77 -7.78
CA ALA A 99 -6.42 -23.93 -8.97
C ALA A 99 -5.95 -22.52 -8.61
N LEU A 100 -4.97 -22.01 -9.34
CA LEU A 100 -4.39 -20.68 -9.12
C LEU A 100 -4.72 -19.76 -10.29
N VAL A 101 -5.27 -18.60 -9.99
CA VAL A 101 -5.44 -17.49 -10.94
C VAL A 101 -4.34 -16.47 -10.67
N LEU A 102 -3.41 -16.33 -11.62
CA LEU A 102 -2.28 -15.42 -11.52
C LEU A 102 -2.50 -14.24 -12.46
N ASP A 103 -2.96 -13.14 -11.87
CA ASP A 103 -3.27 -11.91 -12.58
C ASP A 103 -2.20 -10.84 -12.31
N PHE A 104 -1.24 -10.76 -13.23
CA PHE A 104 -0.04 -9.93 -13.12
C PHE A 104 -0.25 -8.43 -13.22
N GLY A 105 -1.47 -7.94 -13.43
CA GLY A 105 -1.68 -6.50 -13.62
C GLY A 105 -2.17 -6.13 -15.00
N THR A 106 -2.44 -4.85 -15.14
CA THR A 106 -2.53 -4.14 -16.41
C THR A 106 -1.27 -3.30 -16.59
N PRO A 107 -1.00 -2.79 -17.80
CA PRO A 107 0.08 -1.82 -17.98
C PRO A 107 0.02 -0.61 -17.03
N SER A 108 -1.18 -0.17 -16.61
CA SER A 108 -1.32 0.91 -15.61
C SER A 108 -0.93 0.52 -14.18
N ASP A 109 -0.91 -0.78 -13.87
CA ASP A 109 -0.46 -1.28 -12.55
C ASP A 109 1.07 -1.42 -12.48
N ALA A 110 1.74 -1.48 -13.63
CA ALA A 110 3.13 -1.86 -13.71
C ALA A 110 4.08 -0.81 -13.10
N PRO A 111 5.21 -1.24 -12.50
CA PRO A 111 6.33 -0.34 -12.24
C PRO A 111 6.84 0.28 -13.54
N SER A 112 7.45 1.47 -13.43
CA SER A 112 8.02 2.15 -14.59
C SER A 112 9.07 1.28 -15.29
N GLY A 113 8.92 1.16 -16.62
CA GLY A 113 9.80 0.36 -17.47
C GLY A 113 9.52 -1.14 -17.47
N GLU A 114 8.48 -1.61 -16.77
CA GLU A 114 8.09 -3.02 -16.74
C GLU A 114 6.79 -3.26 -17.50
N THR A 115 6.67 -4.42 -18.14
CA THR A 115 5.42 -4.88 -18.78
C THR A 115 4.93 -6.10 -18.02
N PRO A 116 3.67 -6.11 -17.51
CA PRO A 116 3.13 -7.27 -16.84
C PRO A 116 3.07 -8.49 -17.77
N PRO A 117 3.45 -9.69 -17.30
CA PRO A 117 3.14 -10.93 -17.99
C PRO A 117 1.64 -11.06 -18.28
N ALA A 118 1.29 -11.89 -19.26
CA ALA A 118 -0.11 -12.24 -19.47
C ALA A 118 -0.68 -12.94 -18.24
N ARG A 119 -1.92 -12.60 -17.89
CA ARG A 119 -2.68 -13.38 -16.90
C ARG A 119 -2.73 -14.84 -17.34
N ARG A 120 -2.51 -15.75 -16.40
CA ARG A 120 -2.62 -17.19 -16.63
C ARG A 120 -3.21 -17.89 -15.42
N THR A 121 -3.67 -19.10 -15.64
CA THR A 121 -4.08 -20.03 -14.60
C THR A 121 -3.07 -21.19 -14.51
N ALA A 122 -3.06 -21.88 -13.37
CA ALA A 122 -2.26 -23.09 -13.19
C ALA A 122 -2.94 -24.01 -12.17
N CYS A 123 -2.79 -25.32 -12.36
CA CYS A 123 -3.19 -26.29 -11.36
C CYS A 123 -1.97 -26.75 -10.57
N ALA A 124 -1.98 -26.57 -9.25
CA ALA A 124 -0.96 -27.11 -8.37
C ALA A 124 -1.47 -28.40 -7.72
N ARG A 125 -0.76 -29.51 -7.88
CA ARG A 125 -0.95 -30.72 -7.06
C ARG A 125 0.10 -30.72 -5.95
N VAL A 126 -0.34 -30.66 -4.71
CA VAL A 126 0.51 -30.50 -3.51
C VAL A 126 0.05 -31.43 -2.39
N SER A 127 0.84 -31.59 -1.32
CA SER A 127 0.43 -32.41 -0.16
C SER A 127 -0.87 -31.88 0.47
N ASP A 128 -1.62 -32.77 1.12
CA ASP A 128 -2.91 -32.42 1.72
C ASP A 128 -2.81 -31.31 2.79
N ASP A 129 -1.68 -31.21 3.48
CA ASP A 129 -1.39 -30.20 4.50
C ASP A 129 -0.76 -28.90 3.95
N ALA A 130 -0.50 -28.84 2.65
CA ALA A 130 0.14 -27.72 1.98
C ALA A 130 -0.67 -26.42 2.09
N THR A 131 0.05 -25.30 2.14
CA THR A 131 -0.52 -23.95 2.14
C THR A 131 -0.74 -23.43 0.71
N THR A 132 -1.47 -22.32 0.56
CA THR A 132 -1.55 -21.63 -0.74
C THR A 132 -0.18 -21.15 -1.23
N ALA A 133 0.73 -20.78 -0.31
CA ALA A 133 2.11 -20.42 -0.67
C ALA A 133 2.87 -21.60 -1.28
N ASP A 134 2.70 -22.81 -0.75
CA ASP A 134 3.29 -24.03 -1.31
C ASP A 134 2.73 -24.34 -2.70
N ALA A 135 1.40 -24.23 -2.85
CA ALA A 135 0.73 -24.37 -4.15
C ALA A 135 1.26 -23.36 -5.18
N LEU A 136 1.40 -22.09 -4.79
CA LEU A 136 1.96 -21.05 -5.64
C LEU A 136 3.41 -21.35 -6.03
N ALA A 137 4.23 -21.76 -5.06
CA ALA A 137 5.64 -22.10 -5.26
C ALA A 137 5.82 -23.33 -6.17
N ALA A 138 4.85 -24.23 -6.24
CA ALA A 138 4.89 -25.38 -7.15
C ALA A 138 4.78 -24.98 -8.63
N VAL A 139 4.12 -23.85 -8.95
CA VAL A 139 3.72 -23.52 -10.34
C VAL A 139 4.14 -22.13 -10.84
N ALA A 140 4.74 -21.31 -9.98
CA ALA A 140 5.00 -19.90 -10.30
C ALA A 140 6.32 -19.34 -9.74
N LYS A 141 7.34 -20.19 -9.58
CA LYS A 141 8.70 -19.73 -9.24
C LYS A 141 9.32 -18.89 -10.38
N PRO A 142 10.28 -17.99 -10.07
CA PRO A 142 10.74 -17.65 -8.73
C PRO A 142 9.75 -16.74 -7.98
N LEU A 143 9.64 -16.95 -6.67
CA LEU A 143 8.91 -16.06 -5.77
C LEU A 143 9.91 -15.18 -5.01
N ARG A 144 9.54 -13.92 -4.74
CA ARG A 144 10.30 -13.02 -3.86
C ARG A 144 9.42 -12.52 -2.74
N TYR A 145 9.95 -12.52 -1.53
CA TYR A 145 9.30 -11.99 -0.33
C TYR A 145 10.21 -10.95 0.34
N ASP A 146 9.62 -10.01 1.06
CA ASP A 146 10.38 -9.12 1.94
C ASP A 146 10.59 -9.74 3.33
N THR A 147 11.23 -9.00 4.23
CA THR A 147 11.47 -9.43 5.61
C THR A 147 10.20 -9.59 6.46
N ASN A 148 9.08 -9.04 6.02
CA ASN A 148 7.77 -9.14 6.67
C ASN A 148 6.89 -10.24 6.04
N ALA A 149 7.46 -11.08 5.19
CA ALA A 149 6.77 -12.11 4.42
C ALA A 149 5.71 -11.57 3.44
N LEU A 150 5.80 -10.31 3.02
CA LEU A 150 5.00 -9.77 1.94
C LEU A 150 5.44 -10.38 0.61
N LEU A 151 4.50 -10.90 -0.18
CA LEU A 151 4.77 -11.43 -1.51
C LEU A 151 5.10 -10.28 -2.48
N CYS A 152 6.37 -10.12 -2.81
CA CYS A 152 6.87 -9.06 -3.67
C CYS A 152 6.80 -9.42 -5.15
N ALA A 153 7.05 -10.69 -5.50
CA ALA A 153 7.07 -11.12 -6.88
C ALA A 153 6.59 -12.56 -7.07
N ILE A 154 5.89 -12.79 -8.19
CA ILE A 154 5.48 -14.09 -8.69
C ILE A 154 6.13 -14.28 -10.06
N ALA A 155 6.73 -15.43 -10.33
CA ALA A 155 7.46 -15.70 -11.58
C ALA A 155 8.43 -14.56 -11.98
N GLY A 156 9.07 -13.93 -10.99
CA GLY A 156 9.98 -12.80 -11.18
C GLY A 156 9.33 -11.44 -11.46
N TYR A 157 7.99 -11.32 -11.43
CA TYR A 157 7.29 -10.06 -11.63
C TYR A 157 6.59 -9.52 -10.35
N PRO A 158 6.70 -8.21 -10.07
CA PRO A 158 7.64 -7.25 -10.68
C PRO A 158 9.10 -7.61 -10.37
N GLY A 159 10.00 -7.19 -11.26
CA GLY A 159 11.43 -7.48 -11.12
C GLY A 159 12.05 -6.81 -9.89
N LYS A 160 11.50 -5.67 -9.47
CA LYS A 160 11.91 -4.90 -8.30
C LYS A 160 10.69 -4.36 -7.54
N GLY A 161 10.94 -3.79 -6.37
CA GLY A 161 9.88 -3.24 -5.52
C GLY A 161 9.18 -4.26 -4.64
N CYS A 162 8.38 -3.80 -3.68
CA CYS A 162 7.60 -4.66 -2.79
C CYS A 162 6.61 -3.83 -1.98
N GLY A 163 5.49 -3.42 -2.59
CA GLY A 163 4.47 -2.66 -1.85
C GLY A 163 4.74 -1.16 -1.79
N GLU A 164 5.40 -0.57 -2.79
CA GLU A 164 5.68 0.86 -2.76
C GLU A 164 4.40 1.70 -2.79
N GLN A 165 4.44 2.80 -2.05
CA GLN A 165 3.44 3.84 -2.15
C GLN A 165 3.56 4.56 -3.50
N VAL A 166 2.44 4.78 -4.15
CA VAL A 166 2.32 5.50 -5.42
C VAL A 166 1.40 6.70 -5.24
N SER A 167 1.82 7.84 -5.77
CA SER A 167 0.98 9.03 -5.81
C SER A 167 -0.12 8.83 -6.84
N THR A 168 -1.37 8.74 -6.40
CA THR A 168 -2.54 8.76 -7.29
C THR A 168 -2.86 10.22 -7.63
N GLY A 169 -2.01 10.84 -8.45
CA GLY A 169 -2.20 12.19 -8.98
C GLY A 169 -2.28 12.15 -10.50
N SER A 170 -3.35 12.70 -11.07
CA SER A 170 -3.47 12.90 -12.52
C SER A 170 -2.31 13.74 -13.04
N GLY A 171 -1.66 13.28 -14.12
CA GLY A 171 -0.84 14.15 -14.97
C GLY A 171 0.66 13.85 -14.94
N SER A 172 1.12 13.29 -16.05
CA SER A 172 2.51 13.30 -16.54
C SER A 172 3.31 14.52 -16.10
N SER A 173 4.48 14.28 -15.50
CA SER A 173 5.62 15.19 -15.53
C SER A 173 6.87 14.38 -15.83
N THR A 174 7.14 14.25 -17.13
CA THR A 174 8.44 13.88 -17.67
C THR A 174 9.49 14.83 -17.13
N SER A 175 10.43 14.33 -16.34
CA SER A 175 11.74 14.95 -16.16
C SER A 175 12.78 13.85 -16.16
N GLY A 176 13.15 13.42 -17.35
CA GLY A 176 14.48 12.87 -17.58
C GLY A 176 15.49 14.00 -17.60
N LYS A 177 16.59 13.84 -16.87
CA LYS A 177 17.94 14.21 -17.33
C LYS A 177 18.99 13.59 -16.42
N GLU A 178 19.52 12.49 -16.92
CA GLU A 178 20.90 12.05 -16.76
C GLU A 178 21.88 13.21 -17.04
N ARG A 179 22.94 13.32 -16.24
CA ARG A 179 24.32 13.59 -16.68
C ARG A 179 25.31 13.40 -15.54
N ASP A 180 26.23 12.49 -15.78
CA ASP A 180 27.43 12.17 -15.03
C ASP A 180 28.52 13.26 -15.07
N ALA A 181 29.48 13.06 -14.15
CA ALA A 181 30.94 13.19 -14.31
C ALA A 181 31.67 14.48 -13.83
N GLN A 182 32.43 14.27 -12.73
CA GLN A 182 33.89 14.44 -12.58
C GLN A 182 34.51 15.85 -12.34
N ASP A 183 35.23 15.98 -11.20
CA ASP A 183 36.68 16.25 -11.08
C ASP A 183 37.12 17.30 -10.01
N ASP A 184 37.80 16.78 -8.98
CA ASP A 184 39.00 17.22 -8.23
C ASP A 184 39.29 18.70 -7.87
N THR A 185 39.50 18.99 -6.56
CA THR A 185 40.83 19.18 -5.88
C THR A 185 40.78 20.19 -4.70
N HIS A 186 41.30 19.74 -3.53
CA HIS A 186 41.94 20.40 -2.36
C HIS A 186 41.45 21.70 -1.68
N GLY A 187 41.44 21.66 -0.34
CA GLY A 187 41.65 22.82 0.55
C GLY A 187 41.19 22.59 2.01
N ASP A 188 42.15 22.53 2.93
CA ASP A 188 41.99 22.22 4.36
C ASP A 188 41.24 23.26 5.22
N ALA A 189 40.77 22.75 6.38
CA ALA A 189 40.69 23.35 7.71
C ALA A 189 39.38 23.97 8.24
N ASP A 190 39.06 23.45 9.43
CA ASP A 190 38.37 24.07 10.58
C ASP A 190 36.85 24.30 10.57
N GLY A 191 36.19 23.50 11.42
CA GLY A 191 35.33 24.09 12.44
C GLY A 191 33.83 23.82 12.35
N LYS A 192 33.35 23.12 13.38
CA LYS A 192 31.99 23.10 13.94
C LYS A 192 30.95 22.23 13.21
N GLY A 193 30.53 21.20 13.96
CA GLY A 193 29.36 20.39 13.65
C GLY A 193 28.10 21.23 13.49
N GLY A 194 27.38 20.93 12.43
CA GLY A 194 26.04 21.40 12.13
C GLY A 194 25.37 20.35 11.27
N SER A 195 24.55 19.53 11.91
CA SER A 195 23.61 18.63 11.27
C SER A 195 22.53 19.44 10.57
N ASP A 196 22.49 19.45 9.23
CA ASP A 196 21.34 19.98 8.49
C ASP A 196 20.68 18.88 7.68
N SER A 197 19.71 18.29 8.37
CA SER A 197 18.69 17.41 7.84
C SER A 197 17.71 18.21 6.97
N GLY A 198 17.17 17.54 5.95
CA GLY A 198 16.17 18.11 5.05
C GLY A 198 14.91 18.66 5.76
N PRO A 199 14.07 19.43 5.05
CA PRO A 199 13.03 20.28 5.63
C PRO A 199 12.00 19.50 6.46
N SER A 200 12.22 19.43 7.75
CA SER A 200 11.31 18.81 8.72
C SER A 200 10.27 19.84 9.16
N LEU A 201 9.32 20.16 8.29
CA LEU A 201 8.24 21.14 8.54
C LEU A 201 7.17 20.66 9.53
N GLY A 202 7.36 19.51 10.20
CA GLY A 202 6.37 18.93 11.12
C GLY A 202 6.47 19.36 12.58
N LEU A 203 7.67 19.72 13.08
CA LEU A 203 7.87 19.98 14.51
C LEU A 203 7.42 21.38 15.01
N PRO A 204 7.66 22.50 14.31
CA PRO A 204 7.33 23.81 14.88
C PRO A 204 5.82 24.06 14.92
N ILE A 205 5.05 23.46 14.00
CA ILE A 205 3.59 23.58 13.95
C ILE A 205 2.94 22.81 15.11
N GLY A 206 3.44 21.61 15.43
CA GLY A 206 2.94 20.81 16.54
C GLY A 206 3.11 21.49 17.90
N ALA A 207 4.28 22.10 18.14
CA ALA A 207 4.55 22.80 19.39
C ALA A 207 3.64 24.03 19.60
N ALA A 208 3.34 24.77 18.52
CA ALA A 208 2.44 25.92 18.58
C ALA A 208 1.00 25.53 18.97
N VAL A 209 0.49 24.43 18.43
CA VAL A 209 -0.86 23.92 18.76
C VAL A 209 -0.95 23.51 20.24
N VAL A 210 0.05 22.81 20.76
CA VAL A 210 0.07 22.39 22.17
C VAL A 210 0.11 23.60 23.12
N ALA A 211 0.89 24.63 22.80
CA ALA A 211 0.96 25.84 23.61
C ALA A 211 -0.37 26.60 23.65
N VAL A 212 -1.08 26.68 22.52
CA VAL A 212 -2.41 27.31 22.45
C VAL A 212 -3.44 26.53 23.28
N LEU A 213 -3.45 25.20 23.19
CA LEU A 213 -4.37 24.36 23.95
C LEU A 213 -4.10 24.45 25.47
N ALA A 214 -2.83 24.46 25.88
CA ALA A 214 -2.44 24.65 27.27
C ALA A 214 -2.88 26.03 27.80
N GLY A 215 -2.69 27.09 27.00
CA GLY A 215 -3.15 28.44 27.34
C GLY A 215 -4.68 28.53 27.51
N ALA A 216 -5.44 27.87 26.63
CA ALA A 216 -6.89 27.81 26.70
C ALA A 216 -7.39 27.07 27.96
N ALA A 217 -6.73 25.96 28.32
CA ALA A 217 -7.05 25.20 29.53
C ALA A 217 -6.81 26.02 30.81
N VAL A 218 -5.70 26.76 30.89
CA VAL A 218 -5.40 27.64 32.04
C VAL A 218 -6.41 28.78 32.14
N TRP A 219 -6.79 29.39 31.02
CA TRP A 219 -7.81 30.44 31.01
C TRP A 219 -9.18 29.93 31.46
N GLN A 220 -9.58 28.74 31.00
CA GLN A 220 -10.84 28.12 31.39
C GLN A 220 -10.86 27.72 32.88
N ALA A 221 -9.73 27.28 33.43
CA ALA A 221 -9.59 26.96 34.85
C ALA A 221 -9.67 28.19 35.75
N ARG A 222 -9.13 29.35 35.32
CA ARG A 222 -9.25 30.62 36.07
C ARG A 222 -10.69 31.10 36.11
N ARG A 223 -11.41 31.00 34.99
CA ARG A 223 -12.80 31.43 34.90
C ARG A 223 -13.75 30.64 35.80
N ARG A 224 -13.51 29.33 35.96
CA ARG A 224 -14.31 28.47 36.87
C ARG A 224 -14.09 28.77 38.35
N ARG A 225 -12.96 29.38 38.73
CA ARG A 225 -12.70 29.78 40.12
C ARG A 225 -13.43 31.07 40.50
N ASP A 226 -13.73 31.93 39.52
CA ASP A 226 -14.44 33.18 39.76
C ASP A 226 -15.97 32.98 39.86
N ASP A 227 -16.51 31.85 39.39
CA ASP A 227 -17.93 31.47 39.51
C ASP A 227 -18.26 30.72 40.83
N SER A 228 -17.29 30.57 41.75
CA SER A 228 -17.42 29.82 43.01
C SER A 228 -17.45 30.69 44.28
N VAL A 229 -17.78 31.98 44.16
CA VAL A 229 -17.96 32.91 45.31
C VAL A 229 -19.41 33.37 45.38
#